data_AF-A0A2Z2MP44-F1
#
_entry.id   AF-A0A2Z2MP44-F1
#
_cell.length_a   1.000
_cell.length_b   1.000
_cell.length_c   1.000
_cell.angle_alpha   90.00
_cell.angle_beta   90.00
_cell.angle_gamma   90.00
#
_symmetry.space_group_name_H-M   'P 1'
#
loop_
_entity.id
_entity.type
_entity.pdbx_description
1 polymer ?
#
loop_
_entity_poly.entity_id
_entity_poly.type
_entity_poly.pdbx_seq_one_letter_code
_entity_poly.pdbx_strand_id
1 'polypeptide(L)'
;MRFEPRPFTGPVPFRCLYCLDCCRGRHIYLTLDDIERIARAGYDPEEFVTFSIEGNKIRFVLAVREWDLGCVFHDPETGKCRIHDVNPIICRIYPFMVSRKPLGVEGERPFHYKGQELWLYYDESCPGINAEEPEVEITPEEIAELGLEFERKFERTDMEGLARLMDELER
;
A
#
# COMPACT_ATOMS: atom_id res chain seq x y z
N MET A 1 16.36 0.84 -1.82
CA MET A 1 16.24 1.64 -0.57
C MET A 1 16.18 0.66 0.60
N ARG A 2 16.90 0.92 1.68
CA ARG A 2 16.86 0.09 2.89
C ARG A 2 15.71 0.61 3.75
N PHE A 3 14.74 -0.25 4.09
CA PHE A 3 13.68 0.10 5.03
C PHE A 3 14.30 0.36 6.41
N GLU A 4 14.02 1.53 7.01
CA GLU A 4 14.54 1.96 8.31
C GLU A 4 13.38 2.04 9.33
N PRO A 5 12.96 0.90 9.92
CA PRO A 5 11.77 0.86 10.76
C PRO A 5 11.97 1.61 12.09
N ARG A 6 11.05 2.52 12.40
CA ARG A 6 10.87 3.10 13.73
C ARG A 6 9.56 2.67 14.34
N PRO A 7 9.51 2.31 15.65
CA PRO A 7 8.26 2.00 16.32
C PRO A 7 7.25 3.14 16.21
N PHE A 8 6.09 2.83 15.65
CA PHE A 8 4.99 3.78 15.49
C PHE A 8 4.05 3.66 16.69
N THR A 9 4.30 4.47 17.71
CA THR A 9 3.66 4.34 19.04
C THR A 9 2.74 5.50 19.43
N GLY A 10 2.60 6.48 18.55
CA GLY A 10 1.73 7.65 18.67
C GLY A 10 1.61 8.36 17.31
N PRO A 11 0.74 9.37 17.17
CA PRO A 11 0.48 10.03 15.90
C PRO A 11 1.74 10.64 15.27
N VAL A 12 1.81 10.61 13.93
CA VAL A 12 2.94 11.14 13.15
C VAL A 12 2.40 12.05 12.04
N PRO A 13 2.84 13.32 11.96
CA PRO A 13 2.53 14.18 10.84
C PRO A 13 3.14 13.65 9.54
N PHE A 14 2.37 13.67 8.46
CA PHE A 14 2.78 13.13 7.17
C PHE A 14 2.32 14.00 6.00
N ARG A 15 3.14 14.00 4.94
CA ARG A 15 2.80 14.54 3.62
C ARG A 15 3.49 13.73 2.54
N CYS A 16 2.77 13.34 1.49
CA CYS A 16 3.40 12.77 0.31
C CYS A 16 4.13 13.88 -0.47
N LEU A 17 5.47 13.83 -0.49
CA LEU A 17 6.30 14.81 -1.22
C LEU A 17 6.52 14.44 -2.70
N TYR A 18 5.84 13.41 -3.20
CA TYR A 18 6.03 12.90 -4.56
C TYR A 18 7.52 12.57 -4.89
N CYS A 19 8.27 12.06 -3.90
CA CYS A 19 9.71 11.76 -4.04
C CYS A 19 10.03 10.49 -4.85
N LEU A 20 9.00 9.73 -5.22
CA LEU A 20 9.06 8.52 -6.06
C LEU A 20 9.69 7.27 -5.42
N ASP A 21 10.28 7.38 -4.23
CA ASP A 21 10.93 6.27 -3.54
C ASP A 21 9.98 5.10 -3.22
N CYS A 22 8.71 5.42 -2.95
CA CYS A 22 7.67 4.42 -2.73
C CYS A 22 7.04 3.91 -4.02
N CYS A 23 7.17 4.68 -5.10
CA CYS A 23 6.58 4.39 -6.40
C CYS A 23 7.54 3.62 -7.32
N ARG A 24 8.78 3.33 -6.90
CA ARG A 24 9.79 2.64 -7.72
C ARG A 24 10.28 1.35 -7.05
N GLY A 25 10.35 0.27 -7.83
CA GLY A 25 10.99 -0.98 -7.41
C GLY A 25 10.31 -1.69 -6.22
N ARG A 26 8.99 -1.49 -6.03
CA ARG A 26 8.20 -2.15 -4.98
C ARG A 26 7.06 -2.95 -5.59
N HIS A 27 6.83 -4.15 -5.06
CA HIS A 27 5.65 -4.95 -5.40
C HIS A 27 4.46 -4.48 -4.56
N ILE A 28 3.55 -3.74 -5.19
CA ILE A 28 2.33 -3.25 -4.55
C ILE A 28 1.24 -4.29 -4.76
N TYR A 29 0.93 -5.07 -3.74
CA TYR A 29 -0.19 -6.01 -3.79
C TYR A 29 -1.52 -5.28 -3.95
N LEU A 30 -2.37 -5.85 -4.80
CA LEU A 30 -3.73 -5.38 -5.03
C LEU A 30 -4.72 -6.38 -4.45
N THR A 31 -5.77 -5.84 -3.84
CA THR A 31 -6.99 -6.58 -3.52
C THR A 31 -8.02 -6.41 -4.64
N LEU A 32 -9.03 -7.28 -4.69
CA LEU A 32 -10.13 -7.12 -5.67
C LEU A 32 -10.80 -5.74 -5.53
N ASP A 33 -11.03 -5.26 -4.32
CA ASP A 33 -11.57 -3.92 -4.05
C ASP A 33 -10.65 -2.79 -4.58
N ASP A 34 -9.32 -2.96 -4.53
CA ASP A 34 -8.40 -1.98 -5.10
C ASP A 34 -8.56 -1.94 -6.63
N ILE A 35 -8.60 -3.12 -7.26
CA ILE A 35 -8.77 -3.25 -8.72
C ILE A 35 -10.10 -2.64 -9.15
N GLU A 36 -11.20 -2.98 -8.47
CA GLU A 36 -12.53 -2.44 -8.76
C GLU A 36 -12.55 -0.91 -8.65
N ARG A 37 -12.02 -0.34 -7.56
CA ARG A 37 -12.02 1.11 -7.35
C ARG A 37 -11.22 1.85 -8.40
N ILE A 38 -10.05 1.32 -8.77
CA ILE A 38 -9.21 1.91 -9.82
C ILE A 38 -9.91 1.77 -11.18
N ALA A 39 -10.53 0.64 -11.46
CA ALA A 39 -11.29 0.42 -12.69
C ALA A 39 -12.45 1.41 -12.85
N ARG A 40 -13.25 1.57 -11.80
CA ARG A 40 -14.37 2.53 -11.76
C ARG A 40 -13.92 3.98 -11.85
N ALA A 41 -12.66 4.29 -11.56
CA ALA A 41 -12.07 5.60 -11.79
C ALA A 41 -11.64 5.85 -13.26
N GLY A 42 -11.87 4.88 -14.16
CA GLY A 42 -11.66 5.01 -15.59
C GLY A 42 -10.34 4.41 -16.10
N TYR A 43 -9.71 3.53 -15.33
CA TYR A 43 -8.47 2.86 -15.72
C TYR A 43 -8.74 1.40 -16.09
N ASP A 44 -8.13 0.91 -17.15
CA ASP A 44 -8.31 -0.47 -17.58
C ASP A 44 -7.49 -1.44 -16.70
N PRO A 45 -8.12 -2.42 -16.01
CA PRO A 45 -7.41 -3.45 -15.26
C PRO A 45 -6.29 -4.14 -16.04
N GLU A 46 -6.44 -4.34 -17.34
CA GLU A 46 -5.39 -4.98 -18.16
C GLU A 46 -4.10 -4.15 -18.24
N GLU A 47 -4.18 -2.83 -18.05
CA GLU A 47 -3.03 -1.93 -18.10
C GLU A 47 -2.27 -1.83 -16.77
N PHE A 48 -2.92 -2.14 -15.64
CA PHE A 48 -2.33 -1.93 -14.31
C PHE A 48 -2.26 -3.14 -13.41
N VAL A 49 -2.96 -4.23 -13.72
CA VAL A 49 -2.90 -5.47 -12.95
C VAL A 49 -1.90 -6.42 -13.59
N THR A 50 -0.93 -6.88 -12.80
CA THR A 50 -0.11 -8.04 -13.13
C THR A 50 -0.17 -9.04 -11.99
N PHE A 51 0.49 -10.19 -12.13
CA PHE A 51 0.48 -11.24 -11.13
C PHE A 51 1.89 -11.71 -10.76
N SER A 52 2.00 -12.14 -9.50
CA SER A 52 3.14 -12.81 -8.92
C SER A 52 2.70 -14.21 -8.48
N ILE A 53 3.58 -15.20 -8.62
CA ILE A 53 3.35 -16.56 -8.11
C ILE A 53 4.14 -16.72 -6.82
N GLU A 54 3.43 -16.88 -5.71
CA GLU A 54 4.01 -17.03 -4.38
C GLU A 54 3.62 -18.38 -3.79
N GLY A 55 4.56 -19.33 -3.90
CA GLY A 55 4.28 -20.73 -3.61
C GLY A 55 3.20 -21.26 -4.55
N ASN A 56 2.04 -21.63 -3.99
CA ASN A 56 0.90 -22.14 -4.76
C ASN A 56 -0.23 -21.10 -4.92
N LYS A 57 0.01 -19.84 -4.56
CA LYS A 57 -0.99 -18.77 -4.67
C LYS A 57 -0.59 -17.77 -5.76
N ILE A 58 -1.56 -17.37 -6.56
CA ILE A 58 -1.43 -16.22 -7.47
C ILE A 58 -1.79 -14.98 -6.67
N ARG A 59 -0.93 -13.96 -6.70
CA ARG A 59 -1.15 -12.66 -6.07
C ARG A 59 -1.17 -11.59 -7.15
N PHE A 60 -2.16 -10.70 -7.11
CA PHE A 60 -2.18 -9.55 -8.01
C PHE A 60 -1.33 -8.43 -7.45
N VAL A 61 -0.55 -7.82 -8.32
CA VAL A 61 0.30 -6.69 -7.99
C VAL A 61 0.12 -5.61 -9.05
N LEU A 62 0.39 -4.37 -8.65
CA LEU A 62 0.40 -3.25 -9.56
C LEU A 62 1.54 -3.42 -10.58
N ALA A 63 1.23 -3.19 -11.85
CA ALA A 63 2.21 -3.22 -12.90
C ALA A 63 3.28 -2.12 -12.70
N VAL A 64 4.47 -2.40 -13.22
CA VAL A 64 5.59 -1.46 -13.24
C VAL A 64 6.05 -1.26 -14.68
N ARG A 65 6.49 -0.04 -15.01
CA ARG A 65 7.06 0.27 -16.32
C ARG A 65 8.44 -0.37 -16.44
N GLU A 66 8.70 -0.97 -17.60
CA GLU A 66 9.96 -1.68 -17.83
C GLU A 66 11.18 -0.76 -17.91
N TRP A 67 11.02 0.49 -18.38
CA TRP A 67 12.14 1.40 -18.67
C TRP A 67 12.70 2.15 -17.46
N ASP A 68 11.93 2.28 -16.36
CA ASP A 68 12.41 2.90 -15.10
C ASP A 68 12.01 2.16 -13.83
N LEU A 69 11.35 1.01 -13.94
CA LEU A 69 10.80 0.22 -12.83
C LEU A 69 9.86 1.02 -11.91
N GLY A 70 9.27 2.10 -12.44
CA GLY A 70 8.27 2.89 -11.73
C GLY A 70 6.86 2.31 -11.87
N CYS A 71 6.05 2.49 -10.84
CA CYS A 71 4.61 2.24 -10.82
C CYS A 71 3.94 2.83 -12.07
N VAL A 72 3.07 2.06 -12.74
CA VAL A 72 2.38 2.52 -13.97
C VAL A 72 1.60 3.82 -13.79
N PHE A 73 1.11 4.12 -12.60
CA PHE A 73 0.35 5.35 -12.32
C PHE A 73 1.21 6.56 -11.97
N HIS A 74 2.52 6.40 -11.81
CA HIS A 74 3.42 7.54 -11.66
C HIS A 74 3.52 8.31 -12.98
N ASP A 75 3.25 9.61 -12.97
CA ASP A 75 3.45 10.50 -14.11
C ASP A 75 4.90 11.03 -14.10
N PRO A 76 5.76 10.63 -15.06
CA PRO A 76 7.15 11.07 -15.11
C PRO A 76 7.34 12.54 -15.46
N GLU A 77 6.34 13.21 -16.03
CA GLU A 77 6.42 14.63 -16.38
C GLU A 77 6.15 15.51 -15.15
N THR A 78 5.12 15.16 -14.38
CA THR A 78 4.70 15.95 -13.21
C THR A 78 5.24 15.43 -11.88
N GLY A 79 5.74 14.18 -11.84
CA GLY A 79 6.13 13.47 -10.62
C GLY A 79 4.95 12.94 -9.80
N LYS A 80 3.70 13.18 -10.22
CA LYS A 80 2.51 12.92 -9.41
C LYS A 80 1.94 11.52 -9.67
N CYS A 81 1.20 11.00 -8.68
CA CYS A 81 0.41 9.78 -8.86
C CYS A 81 -0.91 10.12 -9.57
N ARG A 82 -1.19 9.49 -10.72
CA ARG A 82 -2.43 9.69 -11.48
C ARG A 82 -3.68 9.16 -10.77
N ILE A 83 -3.51 8.25 -9.81
CA ILE A 83 -4.60 7.62 -9.04
C ILE A 83 -4.58 7.99 -7.56
N HIS A 84 -3.98 9.13 -7.18
CA HIS A 84 -3.75 9.46 -5.78
C HIS A 84 -5.02 9.37 -4.90
N ASP A 85 -6.17 9.79 -5.45
CA ASP A 85 -7.46 9.76 -4.76
C ASP A 85 -8.05 8.35 -4.58
N VAL A 86 -7.59 7.38 -5.38
CA VAL A 86 -8.03 5.98 -5.35
C VAL A 86 -6.87 5.01 -5.07
N ASN A 87 -5.89 5.47 -4.28
CA ASN A 87 -4.72 4.67 -3.90
C ASN A 87 -5.11 3.27 -3.36
N PRO A 88 -4.41 2.20 -3.81
CA PRO A 88 -4.50 0.89 -3.20
C PRO A 88 -4.28 0.94 -1.69
N ILE A 89 -4.81 -0.02 -0.93
CA ILE A 89 -4.62 -0.06 0.53
C ILE A 89 -3.13 0.00 0.91
N ILE A 90 -2.26 -0.74 0.20
CA ILE A 90 -0.81 -0.73 0.46
C ILE A 90 -0.19 0.65 0.26
N CYS A 91 -0.62 1.40 -0.76
CA CYS A 91 -0.16 2.77 -0.99
C CYS A 91 -0.67 3.75 0.09
N ARG A 92 -1.83 3.47 0.70
CA ARG A 92 -2.36 4.24 1.84
C ARG A 92 -1.66 3.90 3.16
N ILE A 93 -1.15 2.67 3.28
CA ILE A 93 -0.34 2.25 4.44
C ILE A 93 1.07 2.82 4.35
N TYR A 94 1.69 2.89 3.16
CA TYR A 94 3.04 3.40 3.03
C TYR A 94 3.15 4.88 3.48
N PRO A 95 4.21 5.30 4.22
CA PRO A 95 5.45 4.60 4.59
C PRO A 95 5.36 3.76 5.87
N PHE A 96 4.16 3.49 6.36
CA PHE A 96 3.94 2.70 7.56
C PHE A 96 3.96 1.18 7.26
N MET A 97 4.02 0.39 8.32
CA MET A 97 4.03 -1.07 8.26
C MET A 97 3.25 -1.65 9.44
N VAL A 98 2.45 -2.68 9.16
CA VAL A 98 1.76 -3.49 10.17
C VAL A 98 2.40 -4.88 10.19
N SER A 99 2.80 -5.33 11.37
CA SER A 99 3.37 -6.66 11.58
C SER A 99 2.63 -7.42 12.67
N ARG A 100 2.56 -8.74 12.52
CA ARG A 100 2.07 -9.67 13.56
C ARG A 100 3.13 -10.02 14.60
N LYS A 101 4.37 -9.58 14.40
CA LYS A 101 5.52 -9.89 15.25
C LYS A 101 6.47 -8.69 15.37
N PRO A 102 7.23 -8.61 16.48
CA PRO A 102 8.31 -7.63 16.61
C PRO A 102 9.35 -7.79 15.49
N LEU A 103 9.95 -6.67 15.05
CA LEU A 103 11.05 -6.64 14.08
C LEU A 103 12.43 -6.70 14.76
N GLY A 104 12.47 -6.61 16.09
CA GLY A 104 13.70 -6.58 16.87
C GLY A 104 14.32 -5.19 16.97
N VAL A 105 13.53 -4.12 16.80
CA VAL A 105 14.01 -2.74 16.95
C VAL A 105 13.78 -2.22 18.37
N GLU A 106 14.69 -1.39 18.86
CA GLU A 106 14.61 -0.83 20.21
C GLU A 106 13.34 0.01 20.38
N GLY A 107 12.62 -0.22 21.49
CA GLY A 107 11.41 0.52 21.84
C GLY A 107 10.12 0.03 21.17
N GLU A 108 10.18 -1.02 20.34
CA GLU A 108 8.96 -1.63 19.81
C GLU A 108 8.12 -2.28 20.92
N ARG A 109 6.80 -2.17 20.80
CA ARG A 109 5.84 -2.70 21.77
C ARG A 109 4.57 -3.16 21.06
N PRO A 110 3.87 -4.18 21.59
CA PRO A 110 2.59 -4.60 21.03
C PRO A 110 1.56 -3.48 21.13
N PHE A 111 0.84 -3.28 20.03
CA PHE A 111 -0.32 -2.42 19.90
C PHE A 111 -1.56 -3.29 19.78
N HIS A 112 -2.54 -3.07 20.66
CA HIS A 112 -3.76 -3.87 20.71
C HIS A 112 -4.90 -3.13 20.03
N TYR A 113 -5.46 -3.71 18.97
CA TYR A 113 -6.53 -3.10 18.19
C TYR A 113 -7.55 -4.15 17.76
N LYS A 114 -8.84 -3.94 18.10
CA LYS A 114 -9.94 -4.87 17.79
C LYS A 114 -9.64 -6.34 18.14
N GLY A 115 -9.02 -6.57 19.30
CA GLY A 115 -8.64 -7.90 19.78
C GLY A 115 -7.46 -8.54 19.02
N GLN A 116 -6.77 -7.79 18.17
CA GLN A 116 -5.53 -8.19 17.51
C GLN A 116 -4.33 -7.57 18.22
N GLU A 117 -3.25 -8.33 18.33
CA GLU A 117 -1.94 -7.85 18.78
C GLU A 117 -1.07 -7.60 17.54
N LEU A 118 -0.58 -6.37 17.39
CA LEU A 118 0.15 -5.87 16.22
C LEU A 118 1.42 -5.14 16.65
N TRP A 119 2.38 -5.02 15.75
CA TRP A 119 3.51 -4.12 15.89
C TRP A 119 3.49 -3.17 14.69
N LEU A 120 3.54 -1.87 14.97
CA LEU A 120 3.43 -0.85 13.96
C LEU A 120 4.75 -0.11 13.81
N TYR A 121 5.09 0.22 12.58
CA TYR A 121 6.31 0.95 12.25
C TYR A 121 6.05 1.98 11.16
N TYR A 122 6.95 2.95 11.03
CA TYR A 122 7.12 3.72 9.81
C TYR A 122 8.57 3.68 9.34
N ASP A 123 8.77 3.89 8.05
CA ASP A 123 10.09 4.04 7.43
C ASP A 123 10.61 5.46 7.68
N GLU A 124 11.60 5.61 8.58
CA GLU A 124 12.21 6.92 8.90
C GLU A 124 12.91 7.54 7.69
N SER A 125 13.28 6.71 6.68
CA SER A 125 13.88 7.20 5.45
C SER A 125 12.90 7.94 4.53
N CYS A 126 11.59 7.88 4.81
CA CYS A 126 10.61 8.62 4.02
C CYS A 126 10.67 10.12 4.35
N PRO A 127 10.96 11.00 3.38
CA PRO A 127 11.08 12.44 3.63
C PRO A 127 9.73 13.11 3.96
N GLY A 128 8.61 12.39 3.75
CA GLY A 128 7.28 12.86 4.09
C GLY A 128 6.91 12.70 5.57
N ILE A 129 7.67 11.89 6.32
CA ILE A 129 7.47 11.72 7.76
C ILE A 129 7.99 12.97 8.48
N ASN A 130 7.17 13.52 9.38
CA ASN A 130 7.47 14.77 10.09
C ASN A 130 7.80 15.95 9.16
N ALA A 131 7.15 16.02 8.00
CA ALA A 131 7.30 17.14 7.07
C ALA A 131 6.94 18.48 7.75
N GLU A 132 7.64 19.56 7.37
CA GLU A 132 7.44 20.90 7.95
C GLU A 132 6.00 21.43 7.75
N GLU A 133 5.40 21.09 6.61
CA GLU A 133 4.01 21.39 6.27
C GLU A 133 3.26 20.07 6.07
N PRO A 134 2.79 19.41 7.14
CA PRO A 134 2.07 18.15 7.00
C PRO A 134 0.67 18.37 6.44
N GLU A 135 0.19 17.43 5.62
CA GLU A 135 -1.18 17.44 5.09
C GLU A 135 -2.14 16.69 6.01
N VAL A 136 -1.63 15.70 6.74
CA VAL A 136 -2.39 14.83 7.63
C VAL A 136 -1.56 14.46 8.86
N GLU A 137 -2.25 14.09 9.93
CA GLU A 137 -1.65 13.42 11.08
C GLU A 137 -2.15 11.97 11.07
N ILE A 138 -1.23 11.02 10.90
CA ILE A 138 -1.56 9.60 10.80
C ILE A 138 -1.48 8.98 12.19
N THR A 139 -2.49 8.19 12.56
CA THR A 139 -2.60 7.54 13.87
C THR A 139 -2.29 6.04 13.82
N PRO A 140 -1.80 5.45 14.93
CA PRO A 140 -1.66 3.99 15.06
C PRO A 140 -2.94 3.20 14.73
N GLU A 141 -4.10 3.72 15.15
CA GLU A 141 -5.41 3.10 14.92
C GLU A 141 -5.79 3.04 13.43
N GLU A 142 -5.53 4.11 12.67
CA GLU A 142 -5.78 4.15 11.22
C GLU A 142 -4.92 3.12 10.48
N ILE A 143 -3.61 3.07 10.79
CA ILE A 143 -2.69 2.12 10.17
C ILE A 143 -3.03 0.68 10.56
N ALA A 144 -3.39 0.44 11.82
CA ALA A 144 -3.86 -0.87 12.26
C ALA A 144 -5.14 -1.30 11.53
N GLU A 145 -6.12 -0.41 11.36
CA GLU A 145 -7.34 -0.71 10.60
C GLU A 145 -7.01 -1.04 9.14
N LEU A 146 -6.22 -0.22 8.46
CA LEU A 146 -5.83 -0.44 7.06
C LEU A 146 -5.06 -1.76 6.89
N GLY A 147 -4.13 -2.07 7.80
CA GLY A 147 -3.38 -3.33 7.74
C GLY A 147 -4.29 -4.55 7.92
N LEU A 148 -5.20 -4.51 8.89
CA LEU A 148 -6.17 -5.59 9.09
C LEU A 148 -7.18 -5.68 7.94
N GLU A 149 -7.60 -4.55 7.36
CA GLU A 149 -8.43 -4.51 6.15
C GLU A 149 -7.72 -5.18 4.97
N PHE A 150 -6.45 -4.80 4.74
CA PHE A 150 -5.62 -5.40 3.70
C PHE A 150 -5.50 -6.91 3.90
N GLU A 151 -5.11 -7.39 5.08
CA GLU A 151 -4.98 -8.82 5.36
C GLU A 151 -6.28 -9.58 5.04
N ARG A 152 -7.44 -9.06 5.48
CA ARG A 152 -8.75 -9.69 5.24
C ARG A 152 -9.10 -9.76 3.75
N LYS A 153 -8.89 -8.66 3.01
CA LYS A 153 -9.23 -8.57 1.59
C LYS A 153 -8.24 -9.34 0.72
N PHE A 154 -6.96 -9.27 1.04
CA PHE A 154 -5.90 -9.96 0.32
C PHE A 154 -6.02 -11.48 0.44
N GLU A 155 -6.48 -12.02 1.58
CA GLU A 155 -6.70 -13.46 1.70
C GLU A 155 -7.89 -13.96 0.87
N ARG A 156 -8.85 -13.10 0.55
CA ARG A 156 -10.00 -13.39 -0.33
C ARG A 156 -9.74 -13.06 -1.80
N THR A 157 -8.56 -12.55 -2.11
CA THR A 157 -8.20 -12.14 -3.47
C THR A 157 -7.58 -13.32 -4.20
N ASP A 158 -8.29 -13.82 -5.21
CA ASP A 158 -7.91 -14.96 -6.03
C ASP A 158 -8.36 -14.80 -7.49
N MET A 159 -7.97 -15.76 -8.34
CA MET A 159 -8.30 -15.75 -9.77
C MET A 159 -9.80 -15.82 -10.06
N GLU A 160 -10.57 -16.56 -9.24
CA GLU A 160 -12.01 -16.71 -9.45
C GLU A 160 -12.73 -15.40 -9.14
N GLY A 161 -12.32 -14.71 -8.09
CA GLY A 161 -12.80 -13.39 -7.73
C GLY A 161 -12.43 -12.33 -8.77
N LEU A 162 -11.22 -12.38 -9.33
CA LEU A 162 -10.85 -11.47 -10.42
C LEU A 162 -11.70 -11.70 -11.67
N ALA A 163 -11.89 -12.96 -12.09
CA ALA A 163 -12.71 -13.28 -13.26
C ALA A 163 -14.15 -12.74 -13.12
N ARG A 164 -14.77 -12.95 -11.95
CA ARG A 164 -16.10 -12.38 -11.67
C ARG A 164 -16.12 -10.86 -11.74
N LEU A 165 -15.10 -10.20 -11.19
CA LEU A 165 -14.99 -8.75 -11.22
C LEU A 165 -14.88 -8.23 -12.66
N MET A 166 -14.09 -8.87 -13.52
CA MET A 166 -13.96 -8.49 -14.93
C MET A 166 -15.31 -8.61 -15.65
N ASP A 167 -16.04 -9.71 -15.46
CA ASP A 167 -17.38 -9.90 -16.03
C ASP A 167 -18.39 -8.82 -15.59
N GLU A 168 -18.21 -8.25 -14.38
CA GLU A 168 -19.05 -7.18 -13.86
C GLU A 168 -18.67 -5.80 -14.41
N LEU A 169 -17.39 -5.56 -14.70
CA LEU A 169 -16.90 -4.29 -15.24
C LEU A 169 -17.21 -4.12 -16.74
N GLU A 170 -17.41 -5.21 -17.47
CA GLU A 170 -17.79 -5.21 -18.89
C GLU A 170 -19.29 -4.96 -19.14
N ARG A 171 -20.11 -4.91 -18.08
CA ARG A 171 -21.58 -4.72 -18.15
C ARG A 171 -21.99 -3.26 -17.99
#